data_AF-A0A644Z3R1-F1
#
_entry.id   AF-A0A644Z3R1-F1
#
_cell.length_a   1.000
_cell.length_b   1.000
_cell.length_c   1.000
_cell.angle_alpha   90.00
_cell.angle_beta   90.00
_cell.angle_gamma   90.00
#
_symmetry.space_group_name_H-M   'P 1'
#
loop_
_entity.id
_entity.type
_entity.pdbx_description
1 polymer ?
#
loop_
_entity_poly.entity_id
_entity_poly.type
_entity_poly.pdbx_seq_one_letter_code
_entity_poly.pdbx_strand_id
1 'polypeptide(L)'
;MQKAIAEYRAQNDWFGHFLEDKCELGASFRESSSSLYQAYRNYCIDTNEYIRSTTDFYSALENAGFKRINPKGKRFFAGLQLKTDDGDFEEFLG
;
A
#
# COMPACT_ATOMS: atom_id res chain seq x y z
N MET A 1 -8.80 19.87 6.74
CA MET A 1 -9.46 18.74 6.03
C MET A 1 -8.46 17.61 5.86
N GLN A 2 -8.31 16.69 6.82
CA GLN A 2 -7.47 15.48 6.67
C GLN A 2 -8.05 14.35 7.55
N LYS A 3 -9.32 14.00 7.34
CA LYS A 3 -10.06 13.04 8.18
C LYS A 3 -10.47 11.76 7.45
N ALA A 4 -9.92 11.47 6.29
CA ALA A 4 -10.36 10.30 5.50
C ALA A 4 -9.71 8.98 5.92
N ILE A 5 -8.58 8.99 6.65
CA ILE A 5 -7.78 7.77 6.89
C ILE A 5 -7.97 7.24 8.33
N ALA A 6 -8.60 8.03 9.22
CA ALA A 6 -8.75 7.66 10.62
C ALA A 6 -9.86 6.62 10.88
N GLU A 7 -10.93 6.59 10.07
CA GLU A 7 -12.05 5.67 10.29
C GLU A 7 -11.74 4.22 9.87
N TYR A 8 -10.77 4.00 8.97
CA TYR A 8 -10.39 2.65 8.54
C TYR A 8 -9.36 1.97 9.47
N ARG A 9 -8.60 2.76 10.25
CA ARG A 9 -7.56 2.25 11.18
C ARG A 9 -8.10 1.26 12.21
N ALA A 10 -9.40 1.28 12.51
CA ALA A 10 -9.99 0.43 13.54
C ALA A 10 -10.31 -1.02 13.10
N GLN A 11 -10.27 -1.35 11.79
CA GLN A 11 -10.67 -2.69 11.31
C GLN A 11 -9.52 -3.56 10.79
N ASN A 12 -8.35 -2.99 10.48
CA ASN A 12 -7.21 -3.75 9.97
C ASN A 12 -5.92 -3.27 10.62
N ASP A 13 -5.66 -3.72 11.84
CA ASP A 13 -4.42 -3.38 12.57
C ASP A 13 -3.18 -3.64 11.70
N TRP A 14 -3.11 -4.82 11.06
CA TRP A 14 -2.01 -5.21 10.15
C TRP A 14 -1.77 -4.23 8.99
N PHE A 15 -2.83 -3.61 8.45
CA PHE A 15 -2.74 -2.69 7.32
C PHE A 15 -2.43 -1.27 7.79
N GLY A 16 -3.02 -0.87 8.93
CA GLY A 16 -2.73 0.39 9.59
C GLY A 16 -1.25 0.49 9.98
N HIS A 17 -0.71 -0.57 10.58
CA HIS A 17 0.71 -0.66 10.95
C HIS A 17 1.63 -0.56 9.72
N PHE A 18 1.35 -1.33 8.67
CA PHE A 18 2.11 -1.24 7.41
C PHE A 18 2.10 0.19 6.83
N LEU A 19 0.93 0.83 6.75
CA LEU A 19 0.81 2.17 6.19
C LEU A 19 1.54 3.22 7.03
N GLU A 20 1.62 3.06 8.34
CA GLU A 20 2.28 4.00 9.23
C GLU A 20 3.81 3.82 9.19
N ASP A 21 4.28 2.58 9.16
CA ASP A 21 5.70 2.26 9.21
C ASP A 21 6.37 2.37 7.84
N LYS A 22 5.77 1.80 6.80
CA LYS A 22 6.38 1.68 5.46
C LYS A 22 5.78 2.63 4.43
N CYS A 23 4.59 3.18 4.65
CA CYS A 23 4.00 4.15 3.72
C CYS A 23 3.97 5.58 4.27
N GLU A 24 3.89 6.53 3.35
CA GLU A 24 3.67 7.93 3.60
C GLU A 24 2.41 8.38 2.87
N LEU A 25 1.55 9.11 3.57
CA LEU A 25 0.22 9.47 3.10
C LEU A 25 0.22 10.93 2.67
N GLY A 26 -0.24 11.20 1.45
CA GLY A 26 -0.21 12.55 0.90
C GLY A 26 -1.02 12.68 -0.38
N ALA A 27 -1.70 13.81 -0.54
CA ALA A 27 -2.60 14.04 -1.67
C ALA A 27 -1.88 14.06 -3.03
N SER A 28 -0.59 14.41 -3.04
CA SER A 28 0.25 14.43 -4.25
C SER A 28 1.04 13.13 -4.46
N PHE A 29 0.92 12.17 -3.54
CA PHE A 29 1.67 10.93 -3.60
C PHE A 29 0.95 9.86 -4.42
N ARG A 30 1.75 9.01 -5.06
CA ARG A 30 1.26 7.86 -5.81
C ARG A 30 2.29 6.75 -5.74
N GLU A 31 1.83 5.51 -5.63
CA GLU A 31 2.69 4.34 -5.58
C GLU A 31 2.28 3.30 -6.61
N SER A 32 3.25 2.56 -7.15
CA SER A 32 2.98 1.46 -8.08
C SER A 32 2.36 0.29 -7.34
N SER A 33 1.39 -0.39 -7.96
CA SER A 33 0.77 -1.56 -7.31
C SER A 33 1.79 -2.67 -7.02
N SER A 34 2.80 -2.82 -7.87
CA SER A 34 3.86 -3.82 -7.74
C SER A 34 4.76 -3.53 -6.53
N SER A 35 5.38 -2.35 -6.48
CA SER A 35 6.27 -1.95 -5.39
C SER A 35 5.53 -1.96 -4.05
N LEU A 36 4.27 -1.50 -4.04
CA LEU A 36 3.45 -1.46 -2.83
C LEU A 36 3.23 -2.86 -2.23
N TYR A 37 2.94 -3.86 -3.07
CA TYR A 37 2.74 -5.22 -2.60
C TYR A 37 4.05 -5.91 -2.19
N GLN A 38 5.16 -5.60 -2.87
CA GLN A 38 6.48 -6.10 -2.50
C GLN A 38 6.90 -5.59 -1.11
N ALA A 39 6.79 -4.28 -0.87
CA ALA A 39 7.08 -3.69 0.43
C ALA A 39 6.19 -4.26 1.54
N TYR A 40 4.91 -4.56 1.23
CA TYR A 40 4.02 -5.23 2.16
C TYR A 40 4.49 -6.64 2.53
N ARG A 41 4.98 -7.43 1.54
CA ARG A 41 5.57 -8.75 1.82
C ARG A 41 6.79 -8.64 2.71
N ASN A 42 7.71 -7.73 2.38
CA ASN A 42 8.93 -7.52 3.18
C ASN A 42 8.57 -7.11 4.62
N TYR A 43 7.61 -6.21 4.79
CA TYR A 43 7.12 -5.81 6.10
C TYR A 43 6.56 -6.99 6.91
N CYS A 44 5.73 -7.85 6.31
CA CYS A 44 5.21 -9.04 6.98
C CYS A 44 6.33 -10.01 7.36
N ILE A 45 7.36 -10.16 6.52
CA ILE A 45 8.53 -10.99 6.84
C ILE A 45 9.31 -10.39 8.02
N ASP A 46 9.58 -9.07 7.98
CA ASP A 46 10.30 -8.34 9.03
C ASP A 46 9.58 -8.39 10.38
N THR A 47 8.25 -8.28 10.37
CA THR A 47 7.39 -8.32 11.56
C THR A 47 6.99 -9.73 11.97
N ASN A 48 7.40 -10.74 11.20
CA ASN A 48 7.00 -12.14 11.37
C ASN A 48 5.45 -12.31 11.40
N GLU A 49 4.75 -11.48 10.62
CA GLU A 49 3.31 -11.50 10.39
C GLU A 49 2.90 -12.33 9.16
N TYR A 50 1.64 -12.74 9.12
CA TYR A 50 1.10 -13.47 7.98
C TYR A 50 0.89 -12.57 6.76
N ILE A 51 1.56 -12.90 5.66
CA ILE A 51 1.38 -12.22 4.36
C ILE A 51 -0.02 -12.51 3.84
N ARG A 52 -0.86 -11.47 3.73
CA ARG A 52 -2.18 -11.62 3.11
C ARG A 52 -2.13 -11.68 1.58
N SER A 53 -3.21 -12.21 1.02
CA SER A 53 -3.42 -12.27 -0.43
C SER A 53 -3.42 -10.87 -1.04
N THR A 54 -2.95 -10.77 -2.30
CA THR A 54 -3.02 -9.53 -3.09
C THR A 54 -4.42 -8.94 -3.11
N THR A 55 -5.45 -9.77 -3.23
CA THR A 55 -6.86 -9.33 -3.24
C THR A 55 -7.27 -8.64 -1.94
N ASP A 56 -6.93 -9.22 -0.78
CA ASP A 56 -7.25 -8.63 0.53
C ASP A 56 -6.51 -7.30 0.71
N PHE A 57 -5.24 -7.25 0.31
CA PHE A 57 -4.43 -6.04 0.35
C PHE A 57 -5.01 -4.91 -0.51
N TYR A 58 -5.37 -5.21 -1.76
CA TYR A 58 -5.99 -4.22 -2.64
C TYR A 58 -7.37 -3.78 -2.15
N SER A 59 -8.16 -4.70 -1.59
CA SER A 59 -9.46 -4.39 -0.99
C SER A 59 -9.29 -3.45 0.21
N ALA A 60 -8.24 -3.65 1.02
CA ALA A 60 -7.93 -2.78 2.14
C ALA A 60 -7.53 -1.37 1.69
N LEU A 61 -6.78 -1.22 0.60
CA LEU A 61 -6.46 0.08 0.01
C LEU A 61 -7.72 0.81 -0.48
N GLU A 62 -8.60 0.12 -1.19
CA GLU A 62 -9.84 0.70 -1.69
C GLU A 62 -10.77 1.10 -0.53
N ASN A 63 -10.89 0.25 0.49
CA ASN A 63 -11.68 0.54 1.69
C ASN A 63 -11.08 1.68 2.54
N ALA A 64 -9.75 1.85 2.52
CA ALA A 64 -9.08 2.99 3.14
C ALA A 64 -9.26 4.31 2.36
N GLY A 65 -9.94 4.27 1.21
CA GLY A 65 -10.24 5.43 0.38
C GLY A 65 -9.16 5.78 -0.65
N PHE A 66 -8.17 4.91 -0.85
CA PHE A 66 -7.17 5.11 -1.89
C PHE A 66 -7.75 4.75 -3.26
N LYS A 67 -7.46 5.61 -4.24
CA LYS A 67 -7.96 5.42 -5.60
C LYS A 67 -6.91 4.74 -6.46
N ARG A 68 -7.30 3.63 -7.09
CA ARG A 68 -6.49 2.99 -8.11
C ARG A 68 -6.53 3.83 -9.39
N ILE A 69 -5.38 4.28 -9.85
CA ILE A 69 -5.17 5.03 -11.09
C ILE A 69 -4.32 4.19 -12.05
N ASN A 70 -4.53 4.32 -13.36
CA ASN A 70 -3.77 3.56 -14.36
C ASN A 70 -3.05 4.48 -15.37
N PRO A 71 -2.14 5.36 -14.92
CA PRO A 71 -1.41 6.25 -15.80
C PRO A 71 -0.59 5.43 -16.82
N LYS A 72 -0.81 5.70 -18.11
CA LYS A 72 -0.06 5.08 -19.23
C LYS A 72 -0.07 3.55 -19.24
N GLY A 73 -1.13 2.92 -18.74
CA GLY A 73 -1.28 1.45 -18.77
C GLY A 73 -0.69 0.72 -17.56
N LYS A 74 0.04 1.41 -16.68
CA LYS A 74 0.59 0.85 -15.44
C LYS A 74 -0.33 1.16 -14.25
N ARG A 75 -0.50 0.21 -13.32
CA ARG A 75 -1.39 0.32 -12.15
C ARG A 75 -0.70 1.00 -10.99
N PHE A 76 -1.33 2.04 -10.45
CA PHE A 76 -0.85 2.83 -9.31
C PHE A 76 -2.00 3.12 -8.34
N PHE A 77 -1.67 3.45 -7.09
CA PHE A 77 -2.60 3.97 -6.10
C PHE A 77 -2.23 5.41 -5.78
N ALA A 78 -3.20 6.32 -5.84
CA ALA A 78 -3.04 7.72 -5.47
C ALA A 78 -3.44 7.96 -4.01
N GLY A 79 -2.71 8.85 -3.33
CA GLY A 79 -2.92 9.20 -1.93
C GLY A 79 -1.89 8.61 -0.95
N LEU A 80 -0.99 7.75 -1.44
CA LEU A 80 0.12 7.18 -0.67
C LEU A 80 1.36 6.93 -1.53
N GLN A 81 2.52 6.82 -0.87
CA GLN A 81 3.81 6.42 -1.43
C GLN A 81 4.58 5.57 -0.41
N LEU A 82 5.51 4.73 -0.86
CA LEU A 82 6.43 4.04 0.05
C LEU A 82 7.53 4.98 0.57
N LYS A 83 7.81 4.89 1.87
CA LYS A 83 8.99 5.52 2.47
C LYS A 83 10.22 4.81 1.89
N THR A 84 11.05 5.57 1.19
CA THR A 84 11.99 5.09 0.17
C THR A 84 13.04 4.12 0.73
N ASP A 85 13.07 2.87 0.21
CA ASP A 85 14.28 2.05 0.00
C ASP A 85 14.02 0.81 -0.91
N ASP A 86 12.78 0.36 -1.09
CA ASP A 86 12.44 -0.83 -1.93
C ASP A 86 12.11 -0.45 -3.40
N GLY A 87 12.89 0.46 -3.97
CA GLY A 87 12.64 1.09 -5.26
C GLY A 87 13.10 0.31 -6.50
N ASP A 88 13.59 -0.91 -6.36
CA ASP A 88 14.05 -1.72 -7.49
C ASP A 88 13.67 -3.18 -7.25
N PHE A 89 12.70 -3.68 -8.02
CA PHE A 89 12.82 -4.92 -8.80
C PHE A 89 11.50 -5.13 -9.55
N GLU A 90 11.43 -4.65 -10.80
CA GLU A 90 10.48 -5.19 -11.77
C GLU A 90 10.90 -6.62 -12.10
N GLU A 91 10.23 -7.62 -11.52
CA GLU A 91 9.99 -8.89 -12.19
C GLU A 91 8.89 -9.66 -11.45
N PHE A 92 8.13 -10.46 -12.18
CA PHE A 92 7.17 -11.44 -11.65
C PHE A 92 5.72 -10.99 -11.37
N LEU A 93 5.05 -10.51 -12.42
CA LEU A 93 3.66 -10.95 -12.68
C LEU A 93 3.55 -11.23 -14.20
N GLY A 94 4.08 -12.38 -14.59
CA GLY A 94 3.70 -13.08 -15.81
C GLY A 94 2.37 -13.81 -15.64
#